data_AF-A0A0N9V4V5-F1
#
_entry.id   AF-A0A0N9V4V5-F1
#
_cell.length_a   1.000
_cell.length_b   1.000
_cell.length_c   1.000
_cell.angle_alpha   90.00
_cell.angle_beta   90.00
_cell.angle_gamma   90.00
#
_symmetry.space_group_name_H-M   'P 1'
#
loop_
_entity.id
_entity.type
_entity.pdbx_description
1 polymer ?
#
loop_
_entity_poly.entity_id
_entity_poly.type
_entity_poly.pdbx_seq_one_letter_code
_entity_poly.pdbx_strand_id
1 'polypeptide(L)'
;MRGRGDSEGEFAPFGSEVNDGHDIVDWIAKQPFCNSKVAGNGHGWVGYTQWAAVHSGAKLPTIVPLSLAWVGLDFPIDNNIFYAFAVPWLTHVDGHTQRNTMMKDGAFQVAEQLRFIESRLPFRKMDEFYGIESHQFREWVSHPSQDEYWDRRNPTDEQLAGLTMPVLTMCGHFDGDQPGALEFYRRHQRLSGGKADHYLMLGPWGTIRCASPRPSSSGSRSARAASSTRSGCTPSGSPSRWRTARGPHSCRRRSPIMSWAPTSGAMPIRWAPSPRATMCCIPAPAKIR
;
A
#
# COMPACT_ATOMS: atom_id res chain seq x y z
N MET A 1 -6.34 -17.31 2.35
CA MET A 1 -5.45 -16.89 3.45
C MET A 1 -5.69 -17.86 4.58
N ARG A 2 -4.67 -18.20 5.36
CA ARG A 2 -4.80 -19.13 6.49
C ARG A 2 -5.92 -18.68 7.46
N GLY A 3 -6.72 -19.63 7.95
CA GLY A 3 -7.85 -19.38 8.86
C GLY A 3 -9.01 -18.58 8.28
N ARG A 4 -9.10 -18.47 6.94
CA ARG A 4 -10.11 -17.68 6.23
C ARG A 4 -10.76 -18.49 5.11
N GLY A 5 -12.06 -18.30 4.92
CA GLY A 5 -12.86 -19.10 3.98
C GLY A 5 -12.81 -20.57 4.36
N ASP A 6 -12.46 -21.42 3.40
CA ASP A 6 -12.29 -22.86 3.60
C ASP A 6 -10.84 -23.24 3.97
N SER A 7 -9.95 -22.26 4.16
CA SER A 7 -8.55 -22.52 4.53
C SER A 7 -8.43 -22.81 6.02
N GLU A 8 -7.70 -23.88 6.35
CA GLU A 8 -7.35 -24.26 7.71
C GLU A 8 -6.35 -23.29 8.38
N GLY A 9 -6.06 -23.54 9.66
CA GLY A 9 -5.06 -22.82 10.45
C GLY A 9 -5.60 -21.55 11.14
N GLU A 10 -4.71 -20.83 11.81
CA GLU A 10 -5.06 -19.62 12.55
C GLU A 10 -4.86 -18.36 11.71
N PHE A 11 -5.81 -17.43 11.83
CA PHE A 11 -5.80 -16.17 11.10
C PHE A 11 -4.95 -15.11 11.80
N ALA A 12 -3.86 -14.68 11.17
CA ALA A 12 -2.95 -13.66 11.69
C ALA A 12 -2.60 -12.64 10.59
N PRO A 13 -3.39 -11.56 10.41
CA PRO A 13 -3.21 -10.62 9.32
C PRO A 13 -1.82 -9.98 9.33
N PHE A 14 -1.24 -9.85 8.14
CA PHE A 14 0.11 -9.36 7.88
C PHE A 14 1.24 -10.26 8.40
N GLY A 15 0.93 -11.34 9.09
CA GLY A 15 1.89 -12.34 9.57
C GLY A 15 1.87 -13.62 8.74
N SER A 16 0.70 -14.26 8.59
CA SER A 16 0.57 -15.53 7.89
C SER A 16 0.99 -15.47 6.42
N GLU A 17 0.78 -14.33 5.75
CA GLU A 17 1.09 -14.17 4.33
C GLU A 17 2.59 -14.31 4.04
N VAL A 18 3.44 -13.92 4.98
CA VAL A 18 4.91 -14.05 4.88
C VAL A 18 5.33 -15.52 4.90
N ASN A 19 4.61 -16.37 5.63
CA ASN A 19 4.94 -17.79 5.70
C ASN A 19 4.34 -18.56 4.53
N ASP A 20 3.14 -18.17 4.09
CA ASP A 20 2.36 -18.94 3.11
C ASP A 20 2.76 -18.61 1.65
N GLY A 21 3.33 -17.42 1.41
CA GLY A 21 3.51 -16.90 0.05
C GLY A 21 4.42 -17.76 -0.84
N HIS A 22 5.45 -18.40 -0.27
CA HIS A 22 6.38 -19.25 -1.01
C HIS A 22 5.66 -20.51 -1.48
N ASP A 23 5.01 -21.20 -0.55
CA ASP A 23 4.41 -22.50 -0.79
C ASP A 23 3.23 -22.41 -1.76
N ILE A 24 2.43 -21.35 -1.69
CA ILE A 24 1.35 -21.12 -2.64
C ILE A 24 1.91 -20.90 -4.06
N VAL A 25 2.94 -20.06 -4.21
CA VAL A 25 3.53 -19.77 -5.53
C VAL A 25 4.20 -21.02 -6.11
N ASP A 26 4.96 -21.75 -5.31
CA ASP A 26 5.64 -22.98 -5.71
C ASP A 26 4.64 -24.08 -6.09
N TRP A 27 3.57 -24.26 -5.31
CA TRP A 27 2.51 -25.21 -5.62
C TRP A 27 1.82 -24.89 -6.95
N ILE A 28 1.43 -23.63 -7.17
CA ILE A 28 0.78 -23.21 -8.43
C ILE A 28 1.71 -23.44 -9.62
N ALA A 29 3.01 -23.11 -9.48
CA ALA A 29 3.99 -23.23 -10.56
C ALA A 29 4.23 -24.67 -11.04
N LYS A 30 3.90 -25.67 -10.20
CA LYS A 30 4.01 -27.11 -10.49
C LYS A 30 2.76 -27.73 -11.12
N GLN A 31 1.65 -26.99 -11.22
CA GLN A 31 0.40 -27.55 -11.73
C GLN A 31 0.44 -27.72 -13.26
N PRO A 32 -0.22 -28.75 -13.82
CA PRO A 32 -0.19 -29.02 -15.27
C PRO A 32 -0.84 -27.93 -16.13
N PHE A 33 -1.69 -27.10 -15.52
CA PHE A 33 -2.31 -25.94 -16.19
C PHE A 33 -1.44 -24.67 -16.12
N CYS A 34 -0.32 -24.68 -15.40
CA CYS A 34 0.57 -23.54 -15.24
C CYS A 34 1.80 -23.71 -16.11
N ASN A 35 2.21 -22.66 -16.82
CA ASN A 35 3.49 -22.60 -17.54
C ASN A 35 4.67 -22.28 -16.60
N SER A 36 4.57 -22.64 -15.33
CA SER A 36 5.50 -22.35 -14.24
C SER A 36 5.78 -20.86 -13.96
N LYS A 37 4.97 -19.95 -14.50
CA LYS A 37 5.07 -18.51 -14.24
C LYS A 37 3.83 -18.01 -13.50
N VAL A 38 4.00 -17.66 -12.23
CA VAL A 38 2.93 -17.17 -11.36
C VAL A 38 3.21 -15.71 -11.00
N ALA A 39 2.28 -14.80 -11.25
CA ALA A 39 2.44 -13.37 -10.98
C ALA A 39 1.33 -12.84 -10.06
N GLY A 40 1.66 -11.80 -9.29
CA GLY A 40 0.72 -11.16 -8.36
C GLY A 40 0.00 -9.95 -8.97
N ASN A 41 -1.27 -9.77 -8.59
CA ASN A 41 -2.02 -8.52 -8.79
C ASN A 41 -3.08 -8.39 -7.69
N GLY A 42 -3.24 -7.19 -7.12
CA GLY A 42 -4.21 -7.01 -6.05
C GLY A 42 -4.14 -5.65 -5.37
N HIS A 43 -5.25 -5.28 -4.75
CA HIS A 43 -5.45 -4.00 -4.09
C HIS A 43 -5.49 -4.14 -2.55
N GLY A 44 -5.01 -3.14 -1.82
CA GLY A 44 -5.09 -3.11 -0.36
C GLY A 44 -4.20 -4.20 0.25
N TRP A 45 -4.77 -4.92 1.20
CA TRP A 45 -4.12 -6.08 1.83
C TRP A 45 -3.76 -7.19 0.82
N VAL A 46 -4.54 -7.37 -0.25
CA VAL A 46 -4.17 -8.28 -1.36
C VAL A 46 -2.96 -7.73 -2.13
N GLY A 47 -2.83 -6.41 -2.24
CA GLY A 47 -1.63 -5.75 -2.76
C GLY A 47 -0.39 -6.07 -1.91
N TYR A 48 -0.51 -5.98 -0.57
CA TYR A 48 0.55 -6.33 0.36
C TYR A 48 0.98 -7.80 0.26
N THR A 49 0.05 -8.75 0.08
CA THR A 49 0.40 -10.19 0.02
C THR A 49 1.46 -10.54 -1.04
N GLN A 50 1.59 -9.71 -2.08
CA GLN A 50 2.61 -9.88 -3.11
C GLN A 50 4.01 -9.60 -2.58
N TRP A 51 4.19 -8.58 -1.73
CA TRP A 51 5.46 -8.34 -1.04
C TRP A 51 5.70 -9.32 0.08
N ALA A 52 4.65 -9.80 0.76
CA ALA A 52 4.79 -10.89 1.70
C ALA A 52 5.31 -12.17 1.02
N ALA A 53 4.84 -12.48 -0.19
CA ALA A 53 5.38 -13.58 -1.00
C ALA A 53 6.83 -13.31 -1.47
N VAL A 54 7.21 -12.07 -1.75
CA VAL A 54 8.63 -11.75 -2.00
C VAL A 54 9.47 -12.00 -0.73
N HIS A 55 8.96 -11.58 0.43
CA HIS A 55 9.63 -11.76 1.72
C HIS A 55 9.76 -13.24 2.11
N SER A 56 8.78 -14.07 1.76
CA SER A 56 8.82 -15.53 1.95
C SER A 56 9.87 -16.24 1.07
N GLY A 57 10.45 -15.54 0.10
CA GLY A 57 11.40 -16.10 -0.87
C GLY A 57 10.76 -16.62 -2.16
N ALA A 58 9.46 -16.41 -2.38
CA ALA A 58 8.79 -16.82 -3.60
C ALA A 58 9.44 -16.20 -4.85
N LYS A 59 9.56 -17.00 -5.92
CA LYS A 59 10.14 -16.56 -7.19
C LYS A 59 9.03 -16.17 -8.17
N LEU A 60 8.72 -14.89 -8.18
CA LEU A 60 7.70 -14.29 -9.05
C LEU A 60 8.38 -13.59 -10.24
N PRO A 61 7.89 -13.76 -11.49
CA PRO A 61 8.42 -13.04 -12.66
C PRO A 61 8.00 -11.57 -12.66
N THR A 62 6.96 -11.18 -11.90
CA THR A 62 6.56 -9.80 -11.66
C THR A 62 5.47 -9.74 -10.57
N ILE A 63 5.31 -8.56 -9.95
CA ILE A 63 4.20 -8.22 -9.06
C ILE A 63 3.61 -6.86 -9.45
N VAL A 64 2.30 -6.72 -9.26
CA VAL A 64 1.53 -5.50 -9.52
C VAL A 64 0.72 -5.14 -8.26
N PRO A 65 1.36 -4.57 -7.23
CA PRO A 65 0.68 -4.18 -6.00
C PRO A 65 0.00 -2.81 -6.14
N LEU A 66 -1.28 -2.72 -5.74
CA LEU A 66 -2.09 -1.49 -5.80
C LEU A 66 -2.48 -1.05 -4.38
N SER A 67 -2.25 0.22 -4.03
CA SER A 67 -2.61 0.84 -2.74
C SER A 67 -2.40 -0.10 -1.56
N LEU A 68 -1.16 -0.22 -1.12
CA LEU A 68 -0.78 -1.19 -0.11
C LEU A 68 0.04 -0.52 0.99
N ALA A 69 -0.12 -1.05 2.18
CA ALA A 69 0.64 -0.63 3.33
C ALA A 69 2.06 -1.20 3.31
N TRP A 70 3.01 -0.42 3.81
CA TRP A 70 4.24 -0.93 4.39
C TRP A 70 3.95 -1.10 5.87
N VAL A 71 3.86 -2.35 6.33
CA VAL A 71 3.27 -2.63 7.64
C VAL A 71 4.12 -2.00 8.74
N GLY A 72 3.47 -1.21 9.61
CA GLY A 72 4.10 -0.43 10.68
C GLY A 72 4.50 1.00 10.31
N LEU A 73 4.56 1.34 9.01
CA LEU A 73 4.87 2.70 8.55
C LEU A 73 3.62 3.55 8.26
N ASP A 74 2.58 2.95 7.68
CA ASP A 74 1.30 3.62 7.41
C ASP A 74 0.09 2.88 8.01
N PHE A 75 0.03 1.56 7.92
CA PHE A 75 -0.97 0.76 8.63
C PHE A 75 -0.30 -0.29 9.52
N PRO A 76 -0.74 -0.46 10.78
CA PRO A 76 -1.81 0.26 11.48
C PRO A 76 -1.36 1.54 12.21
N ILE A 77 -0.10 1.95 12.00
CA ILE A 77 0.55 3.07 12.69
C ILE A 77 1.15 4.00 11.65
N ASP A 78 0.98 5.31 11.86
CA ASP A 78 1.67 6.36 11.10
C ASP A 78 2.24 7.38 12.07
N ASN A 79 3.55 7.66 11.98
CA ASN A 79 4.27 8.56 12.89
C ASN A 79 4.02 8.25 14.39
N ASN A 80 4.03 6.96 14.76
CA ASN A 80 3.74 6.45 16.11
C ASN A 80 2.32 6.77 16.63
N ILE A 81 1.38 7.08 15.73
CA ILE A 81 -0.03 7.26 16.04
C ILE A 81 -0.80 6.09 15.44
N PHE A 82 -1.48 5.31 16.27
CA PHE A 82 -2.35 4.24 15.79
C PHE A 82 -3.58 4.78 15.11
N TYR A 83 -3.96 4.13 14.01
CA TYR A 83 -5.22 4.39 13.37
C TYR A 83 -6.36 3.74 14.15
N ALA A 84 -7.32 4.56 14.58
CA ALA A 84 -8.60 4.09 15.12
C ALA A 84 -9.34 3.16 14.14
N PHE A 85 -9.04 3.28 12.83
CA PHE A 85 -9.55 2.38 11.79
C PHE A 85 -9.09 0.91 11.94
N ALA A 86 -8.03 0.63 12.71
CA ALA A 86 -7.54 -0.74 12.91
C ALA A 86 -8.62 -1.68 13.50
N VAL A 87 -9.43 -1.22 14.46
CA VAL A 87 -10.49 -2.03 15.06
C VAL A 87 -11.62 -2.33 14.07
N PRO A 88 -12.24 -1.33 13.39
CA PRO A 88 -13.16 -1.57 12.30
C PRO A 88 -12.65 -2.52 11.21
N TRP A 89 -11.37 -2.39 10.85
CA TRP A 89 -10.74 -3.26 9.86
C TRP A 89 -10.60 -4.70 10.38
N LEU A 90 -10.13 -4.88 11.62
CA LEU A 90 -10.05 -6.19 12.26
C LEU A 90 -11.43 -6.84 12.38
N THR A 91 -12.47 -6.09 12.75
CA THR A 91 -13.86 -6.58 12.72
C THR A 91 -14.27 -7.06 11.33
N HIS A 92 -13.87 -6.33 10.29
CA HIS A 92 -14.20 -6.68 8.91
C HIS A 92 -13.56 -8.01 8.46
N VAL A 93 -12.32 -8.26 8.87
CA VAL A 93 -11.55 -9.45 8.47
C VAL A 93 -11.64 -10.62 9.46
N ASP A 94 -12.31 -10.44 10.59
CA ASP A 94 -12.46 -11.48 11.62
C ASP A 94 -13.39 -12.64 11.21
N GLY A 95 -13.17 -13.83 11.77
CA GLY A 95 -13.86 -15.08 11.45
C GLY A 95 -13.44 -15.68 10.10
N HIS A 96 -14.26 -16.57 9.51
CA HIS A 96 -13.98 -17.18 8.20
C HIS A 96 -14.54 -16.39 7.01
N THR A 97 -15.60 -15.61 7.21
CA THR A 97 -16.27 -14.79 6.19
C THR A 97 -16.13 -13.30 6.50
N GLN A 98 -16.14 -12.44 5.48
CA GLN A 98 -15.97 -11.00 5.69
C GLN A 98 -17.21 -10.39 6.34
N ARG A 99 -17.01 -9.56 7.37
CA ARG A 99 -18.09 -8.81 8.02
C ARG A 99 -18.21 -7.44 7.37
N ASN A 100 -19.09 -7.33 6.39
CA ASN A 100 -19.18 -6.16 5.52
C ASN A 100 -20.12 -5.06 6.03
N THR A 101 -21.10 -5.38 6.87
CA THR A 101 -22.17 -4.45 7.27
C THR A 101 -21.60 -3.23 7.97
N MET A 102 -20.82 -3.44 9.04
CA MET A 102 -20.20 -2.37 9.81
C MET A 102 -19.20 -1.56 8.98
N MET A 103 -18.38 -2.23 8.15
CA MET A 103 -17.38 -1.58 7.31
C MET A 103 -17.99 -0.67 6.23
N LYS A 104 -19.18 -1.01 5.74
CA LYS A 104 -19.87 -0.21 4.70
C LYS A 104 -20.68 0.96 5.28
N ASP A 105 -20.98 0.94 6.57
CA ASP A 105 -21.74 2.00 7.24
C ASP A 105 -20.80 3.08 7.79
N GLY A 106 -20.45 4.04 6.94
CA GLY A 106 -19.58 5.15 7.32
C GLY A 106 -20.15 6.04 8.44
N ALA A 107 -21.47 6.18 8.53
CA ALA A 107 -22.11 6.99 9.57
C ALA A 107 -21.97 6.30 10.94
N PHE A 108 -22.22 4.99 10.99
CA PHE A 108 -21.97 4.18 12.18
C PHE A 108 -20.50 4.24 12.61
N GLN A 109 -19.56 4.09 11.67
CA GLN A 109 -18.12 4.14 11.97
C GLN A 109 -17.69 5.47 12.61
N VAL A 110 -18.18 6.59 12.08
CA VAL A 110 -17.89 7.92 12.63
C VAL A 110 -18.54 8.09 14.00
N ALA A 111 -19.80 7.70 14.15
CA ALA A 111 -20.52 7.81 15.41
C ALA A 111 -19.87 6.98 16.53
N GLU A 112 -19.50 5.73 16.26
CA GLU A 112 -18.87 4.87 17.27
C GLU A 112 -17.44 5.31 17.62
N GLN A 113 -16.67 5.83 16.65
CA GLN A 113 -15.36 6.42 16.96
C GLN A 113 -15.49 7.66 17.85
N LEU A 114 -16.50 8.51 17.59
CA LEU A 114 -16.78 9.65 18.46
C LEU A 114 -17.18 9.21 19.87
N ARG A 115 -18.07 8.22 19.99
CA ARG A 115 -18.47 7.65 21.30
C ARG A 115 -17.27 7.07 22.05
N PHE A 116 -16.35 6.41 21.35
CA PHE A 116 -15.12 5.91 21.96
C PHE A 116 -14.26 7.07 22.49
N ILE A 117 -14.05 8.12 21.71
CA ILE A 117 -13.30 9.31 22.14
C ILE A 117 -13.97 9.97 23.36
N GLU A 118 -15.30 10.11 23.35
CA GLU A 118 -16.08 10.69 24.44
C GLU A 118 -16.05 9.86 25.73
N SER A 119 -15.92 8.53 25.61
CA SER A 119 -15.78 7.63 26.76
C SER A 119 -14.50 7.86 27.56
N ARG A 120 -13.47 8.48 26.95
CA ARG A 120 -12.12 8.68 27.49
C ARG A 120 -11.42 7.39 27.92
N LEU A 121 -11.83 6.24 27.37
CA LEU A 121 -11.13 4.99 27.59
C LEU A 121 -9.73 5.03 26.92
N PRO A 122 -8.72 4.36 27.50
CA PRO A 122 -7.43 4.21 26.84
C PRO A 122 -7.56 3.52 25.47
N PHE A 123 -6.77 3.91 24.47
CA PHE A 123 -6.83 3.35 23.11
C PHE A 123 -6.75 1.81 23.09
N ARG A 124 -5.93 1.21 23.98
CA ARG A 124 -5.81 -0.25 24.14
C ARG A 124 -7.10 -0.98 24.53
N LYS A 125 -8.17 -0.25 24.89
CA LYS A 125 -9.49 -0.78 25.25
C LYS A 125 -10.51 -0.66 24.10
N MET A 126 -10.07 -0.25 22.92
CA MET A 126 -10.97 -0.05 21.78
C MET A 126 -11.57 -1.37 21.28
N ASP A 127 -10.83 -2.48 21.29
CA ASP A 127 -11.37 -3.81 20.96
C ASP A 127 -12.48 -4.26 21.93
N GLU A 128 -12.31 -4.01 23.23
CA GLU A 128 -13.31 -4.27 24.27
C GLU A 128 -14.55 -3.38 24.07
N PHE A 129 -14.35 -2.08 23.78
CA PHE A 129 -15.45 -1.14 23.52
C PHE A 129 -16.28 -1.54 22.30
N TYR A 130 -15.63 -2.01 21.24
CA TYR A 130 -16.29 -2.50 20.03
C TYR A 130 -16.83 -3.94 20.17
N GLY A 131 -16.57 -4.61 21.30
CA GLY A 131 -17.07 -5.95 21.61
C GLY A 131 -16.44 -7.07 20.78
N ILE A 132 -15.23 -6.87 20.24
CA ILE A 132 -14.54 -7.88 19.41
C ILE A 132 -13.44 -8.65 20.14
N GLU A 133 -12.93 -8.12 21.27
CA GLU A 133 -11.86 -8.73 22.07
C GLU A 133 -10.70 -9.34 21.25
N SER A 134 -10.14 -8.53 20.34
CA SER A 134 -9.17 -9.00 19.35
C SER A 134 -7.77 -9.16 19.94
N HIS A 135 -7.27 -10.39 20.02
CA HIS A 135 -5.87 -10.67 20.35
C HIS A 135 -4.90 -9.90 19.45
N GLN A 136 -5.24 -9.77 18.16
CA GLN A 136 -4.39 -9.17 17.13
C GLN A 136 -4.27 -7.67 17.36
N PHE A 137 -5.38 -7.01 17.74
CA PHE A 137 -5.35 -5.61 18.16
C PHE A 137 -4.46 -5.40 19.38
N ARG A 138 -4.60 -6.27 20.40
CA ARG A 138 -3.80 -6.18 21.64
C ARG A 138 -2.31 -6.36 21.38
N GLU A 139 -1.96 -7.32 20.52
CA GLU A 139 -0.60 -7.53 20.06
C GLU A 139 -0.08 -6.29 19.32
N TRP A 140 -0.84 -5.74 18.37
CA TRP A 140 -0.45 -4.55 17.63
C TRP A 140 -0.18 -3.37 18.56
N VAL A 141 -1.09 -3.08 19.49
CA VAL A 141 -0.95 -1.96 20.44
C VAL A 141 0.25 -2.12 21.39
N SER A 142 0.75 -3.35 21.59
CA SER A 142 1.98 -3.58 22.37
C SER A 142 3.26 -3.17 21.64
N HIS A 143 3.18 -2.86 20.34
CA HIS A 143 4.27 -2.40 19.48
C HIS A 143 3.99 -0.98 18.92
N PRO A 144 4.07 0.08 19.74
CA PRO A 144 3.59 1.43 19.39
C PRO A 144 4.50 2.25 18.47
N SER A 145 5.65 1.70 18.10
CA SER A 145 6.61 2.30 17.18
C SER A 145 7.16 1.21 16.27
N GLN A 146 7.74 1.61 15.13
CA GLN A 146 8.46 0.67 14.27
C GLN A 146 9.54 -0.06 15.06
N ASP A 147 9.47 -1.39 15.08
CA ASP A 147 10.38 -2.29 15.79
C ASP A 147 10.48 -3.63 15.05
N GLU A 148 11.19 -4.60 15.64
CA GLU A 148 11.41 -5.92 15.04
C GLU A 148 10.09 -6.64 14.70
N TYR A 149 9.03 -6.41 15.47
CA TYR A 149 7.72 -7.00 15.20
C TYR A 149 7.12 -6.49 13.89
N TRP A 150 7.26 -5.20 13.59
CA TRP A 150 6.81 -4.65 12.31
C TRP A 150 7.79 -4.96 11.17
N ASP A 151 9.08 -4.96 11.43
CA ASP A 151 10.12 -5.18 10.42
C ASP A 151 10.04 -6.59 9.81
N ARG A 152 9.81 -7.63 10.62
CA ARG A 152 9.66 -9.04 10.16
C ARG A 152 8.45 -9.31 9.24
N ARG A 153 7.61 -8.31 8.99
CA ARG A 153 6.46 -8.42 8.09
C ARG A 153 6.78 -7.92 6.68
N ASN A 154 7.84 -7.13 6.54
CA ASN A 154 8.22 -6.54 5.27
C ASN A 154 9.52 -7.18 4.73
N PRO A 155 9.72 -7.24 3.41
CA PRO A 155 11.00 -7.62 2.82
C PRO A 155 12.18 -6.83 3.41
N THR A 156 13.26 -7.54 3.71
CA THR A 156 14.54 -6.94 4.14
C THR A 156 15.18 -6.14 3.02
N ASP A 157 16.10 -5.23 3.38
CA ASP A 157 16.86 -4.46 2.40
C ASP A 157 17.69 -5.37 1.48
N GLU A 158 18.25 -6.47 1.99
CA GLU A 158 18.95 -7.49 1.20
C GLU A 158 18.02 -8.16 0.18
N GLN A 159 16.81 -8.52 0.59
CA GLN A 159 15.81 -9.10 -0.31
C GLN A 159 15.42 -8.10 -1.40
N LEU A 160 15.18 -6.84 -1.05
CA LEU A 160 14.89 -5.77 -2.02
C LEU A 160 16.05 -5.53 -2.99
N ALA A 161 17.30 -5.53 -2.50
CA ALA A 161 18.49 -5.36 -3.34
C ALA A 161 18.76 -6.56 -4.28
N GLY A 162 18.24 -7.73 -3.92
CA GLY A 162 18.35 -8.98 -4.68
C GLY A 162 17.29 -9.14 -5.78
N LEU A 163 16.28 -8.27 -5.84
CA LEU A 163 15.22 -8.38 -6.83
C LEU A 163 15.72 -8.06 -8.24
N THR A 164 15.30 -8.88 -9.20
CA THR A 164 15.58 -8.72 -10.63
C THR A 164 14.30 -8.63 -11.47
N MET A 165 13.14 -8.89 -10.87
CA MET A 165 11.86 -8.86 -11.57
C MET A 165 11.32 -7.42 -11.68
N PRO A 166 10.62 -7.08 -12.78
CA PRO A 166 9.91 -5.82 -12.86
C PRO A 166 8.74 -5.76 -11.87
N VAL A 167 8.50 -4.58 -11.29
CA VAL A 167 7.40 -4.31 -10.35
C VAL A 167 6.59 -3.12 -10.87
N LEU A 168 5.25 -3.20 -10.83
CA LEU A 168 4.37 -2.04 -11.06
C LEU A 168 3.57 -1.70 -9.82
N THR A 169 4.00 -0.68 -9.09
CA THR A 169 3.22 -0.13 -7.98
C THR A 169 2.21 0.90 -8.50
N MET A 170 0.96 0.80 -8.02
CA MET A 170 -0.08 1.79 -8.31
C MET A 170 -0.65 2.36 -7.01
N CYS A 171 -0.74 3.68 -6.89
CA CYS A 171 -1.38 4.34 -5.75
C CYS A 171 -2.03 5.67 -6.16
N GLY A 172 -2.76 6.27 -5.24
CA GLY A 172 -3.48 7.52 -5.46
C GLY A 172 -2.87 8.70 -4.69
N HIS A 173 -3.13 9.93 -5.14
CA HIS A 173 -2.75 11.16 -4.42
C HIS A 173 -3.49 11.32 -3.09
N PHE A 174 -4.70 10.77 -2.98
CA PHE A 174 -5.57 10.86 -1.80
C PHE A 174 -5.75 9.48 -1.14
N ASP A 175 -4.75 8.62 -1.32
CA ASP A 175 -4.75 7.23 -0.87
C ASP A 175 -4.09 7.14 0.51
N GLY A 176 -4.78 6.56 1.49
CA GLY A 176 -4.24 6.36 2.84
C GLY A 176 -3.01 5.47 2.86
N ASP A 177 -2.94 4.49 1.95
CA ASP A 177 -1.82 3.56 1.81
C ASP A 177 -0.73 4.09 0.84
N GLN A 178 -0.81 5.36 0.46
CA GLN A 178 0.22 5.98 -0.38
C GLN A 178 1.62 5.93 0.26
N PRO A 179 1.81 6.23 1.57
CA PRO A 179 3.14 6.29 2.14
C PRO A 179 3.88 4.94 2.01
N GLY A 180 3.22 3.83 2.33
CA GLY A 180 3.78 2.49 2.20
C GLY A 180 4.03 2.06 0.77
N ALA A 181 3.08 2.32 -0.14
CA ALA A 181 3.28 2.08 -1.57
C ALA A 181 4.50 2.83 -2.13
N LEU A 182 4.69 4.10 -1.71
CA LEU A 182 5.85 4.89 -2.08
C LEU A 182 7.13 4.43 -1.37
N GLU A 183 7.05 3.88 -0.16
CA GLU A 183 8.21 3.36 0.56
C GLU A 183 8.79 2.13 -0.14
N PHE A 184 7.96 1.15 -0.48
CA PHE A 184 8.38 0.01 -1.31
C PHE A 184 9.07 0.47 -2.58
N TYR A 185 8.47 1.45 -3.26
CA TYR A 185 9.01 2.01 -4.48
C TYR A 185 10.39 2.66 -4.28
N ARG A 186 10.50 3.57 -3.31
CA ARG A 186 11.74 4.33 -3.06
C ARG A 186 12.86 3.42 -2.58
N ARG A 187 12.58 2.50 -1.64
CA ARG A 187 13.58 1.57 -1.12
C ARG A 187 14.08 0.63 -2.19
N HIS A 188 13.18 -0.03 -2.94
CA HIS A 188 13.59 -0.92 -4.02
C HIS A 188 14.37 -0.16 -5.10
N GLN A 189 13.93 1.04 -5.51
CA GLN A 189 14.67 1.85 -6.47
C GLN A 189 16.09 2.21 -5.97
N ARG A 190 16.23 2.55 -4.69
CA ARG A 190 17.51 2.89 -4.07
C ARG A 190 18.45 1.68 -3.98
N LEU A 191 17.90 0.51 -3.65
CA LEU A 191 18.66 -0.70 -3.30
C LEU A 191 18.95 -1.61 -4.51
N SER A 192 18.09 -1.62 -5.54
CA SER A 192 18.22 -2.56 -6.66
C SER A 192 19.47 -2.33 -7.51
N GLY A 193 20.08 -1.14 -7.46
CA GLY A 193 21.24 -0.79 -8.28
C GLY A 193 20.99 -0.91 -9.79
N GLY A 194 19.72 -0.81 -10.22
CA GLY A 194 19.32 -0.95 -11.62
C GLY A 194 19.13 -2.40 -12.10
N LYS A 195 19.20 -3.40 -11.21
CA LYS A 195 18.94 -4.82 -11.55
C LYS A 195 17.49 -5.12 -11.93
N ALA A 196 16.56 -4.27 -11.51
CA ALA A 196 15.14 -4.42 -11.73
C ALA A 196 14.47 -3.09 -12.06
N ASP A 197 13.42 -3.16 -12.88
CA ASP A 197 12.58 -2.02 -13.19
C ASP A 197 11.40 -1.92 -12.23
N HIS A 198 11.39 -0.87 -11.40
CA HIS A 198 10.22 -0.51 -10.61
C HIS A 198 9.48 0.64 -11.28
N TYR A 199 8.25 0.38 -11.73
CA TYR A 199 7.33 1.36 -12.31
C TYR A 199 6.37 1.89 -11.25
N LEU A 200 6.08 3.20 -11.30
CA LEU A 200 5.03 3.81 -10.47
C LEU A 200 3.94 4.47 -11.32
N MET A 201 2.68 4.15 -10.99
CA MET A 201 1.52 4.92 -11.42
C MET A 201 0.88 5.64 -10.23
N LEU A 202 0.92 6.98 -10.26
CA LEU A 202 0.30 7.84 -9.24
C LEU A 202 -0.88 8.61 -9.84
N GLY A 203 -2.09 8.25 -9.41
CA GLY A 203 -3.34 8.82 -9.93
C GLY A 203 -3.99 9.85 -9.00
N PRO A 204 -4.87 10.75 -9.48
CA PRO A 204 -5.60 11.72 -8.67
C PRO A 204 -6.81 11.07 -7.98
N TRP A 205 -6.61 9.95 -7.29
CA TRP A 205 -7.68 9.15 -6.70
C TRP A 205 -7.38 8.84 -5.24
N GLY A 206 -8.41 8.44 -4.49
CA GLY A 206 -8.26 7.81 -3.18
C GLY A 206 -8.18 6.29 -3.26
N THR A 207 -7.93 5.64 -2.13
CA THR A 207 -7.60 4.21 -1.99
C THR A 207 -8.48 3.29 -2.84
N ILE A 208 -9.81 3.37 -2.72
CA ILE A 208 -10.75 2.49 -3.44
C ILE A 208 -10.67 2.66 -4.97
N ARG A 209 -10.40 3.88 -5.44
CA ARG A 209 -10.39 4.19 -6.88
C ARG A 209 -9.12 3.70 -7.58
N CYS A 210 -8.06 3.35 -6.84
CA CYS A 210 -6.86 2.74 -7.38
C CYS A 210 -7.13 1.36 -7.99
N ALA A 211 -8.08 0.60 -7.43
CA ALA A 211 -8.48 -0.71 -7.94
C ALA A 211 -9.30 -0.65 -9.24
N SER A 212 -9.90 0.50 -9.55
CA SER A 212 -10.77 0.68 -10.72
C SER A 212 -10.67 2.12 -11.26
N PRO A 213 -9.54 2.48 -11.88
CA PRO A 213 -9.37 3.81 -12.43
C PRO A 213 -10.30 3.97 -13.64
N ARG A 214 -11.43 4.68 -13.46
CA ARG A 214 -12.30 5.02 -14.60
C ARG A 214 -11.51 5.90 -15.57
N PRO A 215 -11.63 5.68 -16.89
CA PRO A 215 -11.23 6.71 -17.83
C PRO A 215 -12.11 7.92 -17.55
N SER A 216 -11.50 9.08 -17.28
CA SER A 216 -12.19 10.34 -17.54
C SER A 216 -12.70 10.32 -18.99
N SER A 217 -13.80 11.00 -19.28
CA SER A 217 -14.61 11.00 -20.52
C SER A 217 -13.90 11.21 -21.87
N SER A 218 -12.57 11.19 -21.92
CA SER A 218 -11.76 11.05 -23.12
C SER A 218 -11.09 9.66 -23.11
N GLY A 219 -11.59 8.75 -23.95
CA GLY A 219 -11.12 7.37 -24.07
C GLY A 219 -9.59 7.25 -23.99
N SER A 220 -9.08 6.43 -23.08
CA SER A 220 -7.64 6.30 -22.90
C SER A 220 -7.20 4.88 -22.52
N ARG A 221 -6.11 4.47 -23.16
CA ARG A 221 -5.41 3.16 -23.14
C ARG A 221 -4.91 2.70 -21.75
N SER A 222 -5.28 3.35 -20.64
CA SER A 222 -4.88 2.95 -19.28
C SER A 222 -5.57 1.69 -18.80
N ALA A 223 -6.85 1.52 -19.15
CA ALA A 223 -7.53 0.24 -18.93
C ALA A 223 -6.82 -0.88 -19.69
N ARG A 224 -6.15 -0.59 -20.82
CA ARG A 224 -5.35 -1.56 -21.59
C ARG A 224 -4.07 -2.01 -20.90
N ALA A 225 -3.44 -1.21 -20.03
CA ALA A 225 -2.26 -1.65 -19.28
C ALA A 225 -2.64 -2.59 -18.11
N ALA A 226 -3.75 -2.27 -17.42
CA ALA A 226 -4.30 -3.13 -16.36
C ALA A 226 -5.01 -4.39 -16.92
N SER A 227 -5.56 -4.32 -18.14
CA SER A 227 -6.13 -5.48 -18.84
C SER A 227 -5.10 -6.25 -19.68
N SER A 228 -3.99 -5.65 -20.13
CA SER A 228 -2.91 -6.40 -20.80
C SER A 228 -2.20 -7.37 -19.85
N THR A 229 -2.11 -7.01 -18.57
CA THR A 229 -1.68 -7.94 -17.51
C THR A 229 -2.69 -9.08 -17.29
N ARG A 230 -3.97 -8.90 -17.65
CA ARG A 230 -4.98 -9.99 -17.65
C ARG A 230 -4.97 -10.83 -18.94
N SER A 231 -4.51 -10.30 -20.07
CA SER A 231 -4.65 -10.95 -21.38
C SER A 231 -3.33 -11.32 -22.08
N GLY A 232 -2.18 -11.17 -21.42
CA GLY A 232 -0.87 -11.57 -21.98
C GLY A 232 -0.43 -10.77 -23.22
N CYS A 233 -1.07 -9.64 -23.52
CA CYS A 233 -0.73 -8.82 -24.69
C CYS A 233 0.39 -7.82 -24.34
N THR A 234 1.54 -7.95 -24.98
CA THR A 234 2.64 -6.97 -24.91
C THR A 234 2.20 -5.64 -25.54
N PRO A 235 2.22 -4.51 -24.81
CA PRO A 235 1.99 -3.19 -25.41
C PRO A 235 3.17 -2.81 -26.32
N SER A 236 2.91 -2.28 -27.51
CA SER A 236 3.94 -1.69 -28.37
C SER A 236 4.34 -0.30 -27.85
N GLY A 237 5.61 -0.16 -27.47
CA GLY A 237 6.25 1.07 -27.00
C GLY A 237 6.91 0.92 -25.63
N SER A 238 8.10 1.51 -25.46
CA SER A 238 8.83 1.49 -24.18
C SER A 238 7.97 2.16 -23.09
N PRO A 239 7.56 1.44 -22.03
CA PRO A 239 6.80 2.04 -20.95
C PRO A 239 7.69 3.05 -20.20
N SER A 240 7.18 4.28 -20.00
CA SER A 240 7.84 5.24 -19.13
C SER A 240 7.87 4.70 -17.70
N ARG A 241 9.01 4.78 -17.01
CA ARG A 241 9.17 4.36 -15.59
C ARG A 241 8.12 4.99 -14.67
N TRP A 242 7.59 6.16 -15.04
CA TRP A 242 6.56 6.89 -14.28
C TRP A 242 5.39 7.36 -15.12
N ARG A 243 4.22 7.41 -14.49
CA ARG A 243 3.07 8.20 -14.95
C ARG A 243 2.36 8.86 -13.77
N THR A 244 2.22 10.19 -13.84
CA THR A 244 1.44 10.98 -12.87
C THR A 244 0.32 11.72 -13.57
N ALA A 245 -0.85 11.84 -12.94
CA ALA A 245 -1.88 12.78 -13.35
C ALA A 245 -1.97 13.93 -12.33
N ARG A 246 -1.77 15.16 -12.82
CA ARG A 246 -1.76 16.37 -11.99
C ARG A 246 -3.20 16.78 -11.63
N GLY A 247 -3.39 17.48 -10.50
CA GLY A 247 -4.66 17.82 -9.84
C GLY A 247 -5.73 18.60 -10.64
N PRO A 248 -6.69 19.27 -9.98
CA PRO A 248 -8.00 19.59 -10.55
C PRO A 248 -8.00 20.52 -11.78
N HIS A 249 -6.94 21.28 -12.04
CA HIS A 249 -6.81 22.13 -13.24
C HIS A 249 -6.15 21.43 -14.43
N SER A 250 -5.80 20.15 -14.28
CA SER A 250 -4.96 19.40 -15.22
C SER A 250 -5.44 17.98 -15.50
N CYS A 251 -6.72 17.68 -15.25
CA CYS A 251 -7.36 16.40 -15.59
C CYS A 251 -7.14 15.94 -17.05
N ARG A 252 -6.65 16.81 -17.94
CA ARG A 252 -6.32 16.51 -19.34
C ARG A 252 -4.85 16.14 -19.62
N ARG A 253 -3.89 16.36 -18.71
CA ARG A 253 -2.46 16.13 -18.97
C ARG A 253 -1.88 15.02 -18.08
N ARG A 254 -1.60 13.86 -18.69
CA ARG A 254 -0.70 12.85 -18.14
C ARG A 254 0.72 13.18 -18.56
N SER A 255 1.63 13.32 -17.60
CA SER A 255 3.04 13.55 -17.91
C SER A 255 3.82 12.25 -17.69
N PRO A 256 4.51 11.70 -18.71
CA PRO A 256 5.63 10.82 -18.44
C PRO A 256 6.70 11.67 -17.74
N ILE A 257 7.17 11.22 -16.58
CA ILE A 257 8.30 11.82 -15.87
C ILE A 257 9.38 10.74 -15.79
N MET A 258 10.66 11.11 -15.86
CA MET A 258 11.74 10.12 -15.77
C MET A 258 12.13 9.81 -14.30
N SER A 259 11.85 10.73 -13.36
CA SER A 259 12.17 10.63 -11.93
C SER A 259 11.03 11.17 -11.05
N TRP A 260 10.87 10.62 -9.84
CA TRP A 260 9.83 11.08 -8.89
C TRP A 260 10.06 12.49 -8.36
N ALA A 261 11.33 12.77 -8.03
CA ALA A 261 11.73 14.05 -7.52
C ALA A 261 11.80 15.03 -8.69
N PRO A 262 11.39 16.29 -8.50
CA PRO A 262 11.56 17.31 -9.52
C PRO A 262 13.03 17.33 -9.95
N THR A 263 13.25 17.59 -11.24
CA THR A 263 14.57 17.69 -11.88
C THR A 263 15.58 18.34 -10.95
N SER A 264 16.75 17.70 -10.81
CA SER A 264 17.91 18.19 -10.05
C SER A 264 18.06 19.71 -10.23
N GLY A 265 17.79 20.48 -9.16
CA GLY A 265 17.83 21.95 -9.20
C GLY A 265 16.59 22.67 -8.65
N ALA A 266 15.44 21.99 -8.52
CA ALA A 266 14.29 22.58 -7.81
C ALA A 266 14.57 22.64 -6.30
N MET A 267 14.78 23.84 -5.78
CA MET A 267 14.94 24.05 -4.33
C MET A 267 13.57 23.98 -3.63
N PRO A 268 13.46 23.30 -2.48
CA PRO A 268 12.25 23.33 -1.69
C PRO A 268 11.96 24.77 -1.25
N ILE A 269 10.75 25.25 -1.57
CA ILE A 269 10.25 26.55 -1.11
C ILE A 269 9.77 26.38 0.33
N ARG A 270 10.26 27.22 1.25
CA ARG A 270 9.75 27.26 2.62
C ARG A 270 8.54 28.19 2.69
N TRP A 271 7.47 27.68 3.27
CA TRP A 271 6.31 28.46 3.67
C TRP A 271 6.24 28.51 5.18
N ALA A 272 6.00 29.69 5.75
CA ALA A 272 5.83 29.87 7.18
C ALA A 272 4.50 30.56 7.51
N PRO A 273 3.86 30.17 8.64
CA PRO A 273 2.71 30.88 9.16
C PRO A 273 3.14 32.25 9.70
N SER A 274 2.34 33.28 9.43
CA SER A 274 2.48 34.60 10.03
C SER A 274 1.58 34.73 11.27
N PRO A 275 1.86 35.68 12.18
CA PRO A 275 0.97 36.01 13.29
C PRO A 275 -0.45 36.43 12.88
N ARG A 276 -0.68 36.74 11.59
CA ARG A 276 -1.99 37.10 11.03
C ARG A 276 -2.70 35.93 10.35
N ALA A 277 -2.29 34.69 10.64
CA ALA A 277 -2.82 33.47 10.02
C ALA A 277 -2.72 33.45 8.48
N THR A 278 -1.70 34.11 7.92
CA THR A 278 -1.36 34.03 6.49
C THR A 278 -0.13 33.14 6.27
N MET A 279 0.01 32.55 5.08
CA MET A 279 1.24 31.87 4.66
C MET A 279 2.14 32.83 3.89
N CYS A 280 3.42 32.91 4.28
CA CYS A 280 4.43 33.67 3.56
C CYS A 280 5.54 32.76 3.04
N CYS A 281 6.01 33.02 1.82
CA CYS A 281 7.19 32.39 1.27
C CYS A 281 8.43 33.01 1.93
N ILE A 282 9.34 32.18 2.45
CA ILE A 282 10.59 32.63 3.08
C ILE A 282 11.77 32.09 2.27
N PRO A 283 12.83 32.90 2.04
CA PRO A 283 14.06 32.41 1.41
C PRO A 283 14.61 31.19 2.16
N ALA A 284 15.06 30.17 1.43
CA ALA A 284 15.85 29.11 2.03
C ALA A 284 17.12 29.72 2.65
N PRO A 285 17.54 29.32 3.87
CA PRO A 285 18.78 29.84 4.44
C PRO A 285 19.94 29.55 3.47
N ALA A 286 20.79 30.55 3.26
CA ALA A 286 22.04 30.35 2.53
C ALA A 286 22.80 29.21 3.22
N LYS A 287 23.24 28.20 2.44
CA LYS A 287 24.08 27.13 2.96
C LYS A 287 25.26 27.78 3.69
N ILE A 288 25.35 27.60 5.00
CA ILE A 288 26.59 27.85 5.73
C ILE A 288 27.59 26.82 5.17
N ARG A 289 28.66 27.31 4.56
CA ARG A 289 29.73 26.48 3.99
C ARG A 289 30.50 25.75 5.08
#